data_AF-A0A368FLD3-F1
#
_entry.id   AF-A0A368FLD3-F1
#
_cell.length_a   1.000
_cell.length_b   1.000
_cell.length_c   1.000
_cell.angle_alpha   90.00
_cell.angle_beta   90.00
_cell.angle_gamma   90.00
#
_symmetry.space_group_name_H-M   'P 1'
#
loop_
_entity.id
_entity.type
_entity.pdbx_description
1 polymer ?
#
loop_
_entity_poly.entity_id
_entity_poly.type
_entity_poly.pdbx_seq_one_letter_code
_entity_poly.pdbx_strand_id
1 'polypeptide(L)' 'MWDCVSLRHDHTECCKAKGVEGKCLEYCSAQDGVPTNYLDYLFCTESFNEIRGCFHEHLSKNPAFKKKQ' A
#
# COMPACT_ATOMS: atom_id res chain seq x y z
N MET A 1 -1.44 -5.28 -11.17
CA MET A 1 -1.78 -3.86 -10.92
C MET A 1 -1.10 -3.36 -9.65
N TRP A 2 -1.19 -4.09 -8.53
CA TRP A 2 -0.59 -3.73 -7.24
C TRP A 2 0.93 -3.44 -7.30
N ASP A 3 1.72 -4.34 -7.92
CA ASP A 3 3.17 -4.17 -8.12
C ASP A 3 3.59 -2.85 -8.77
N CYS A 4 2.75 -2.31 -9.67
CA CYS A 4 3.05 -1.07 -10.38
C CYS A 4 2.87 0.15 -9.46
N VAL A 5 1.83 0.11 -8.62
CA VAL A 5 1.47 1.23 -7.74
C VAL A 5 2.37 1.27 -6.50
N SER A 6 2.70 0.11 -5.94
CA SER A 6 3.54 0.04 -4.74
C SER A 6 5.04 0.11 -5.00
N LEU A 7 5.46 -0.05 -6.27
CA LEU A 7 6.85 -0.28 -6.68
C LEU A 7 7.52 -1.47 -5.97
N ARG A 8 6.73 -2.40 -5.41
CA ARG A 8 7.20 -3.48 -4.51
C ARG A 8 8.03 -2.97 -3.33
N HIS A 9 7.75 -1.76 -2.88
CA HIS A 9 8.32 -1.20 -1.67
C HIS A 9 7.39 -1.46 -0.48
N ASP A 10 7.96 -1.67 0.70
CA ASP A 10 7.20 -1.81 1.94
C ASP A 10 6.85 -0.43 2.50
N HIS A 11 5.56 -0.11 2.58
CA HIS A 11 5.09 1.19 3.08
C HIS A 11 4.56 1.12 4.52
N THR A 12 4.80 0.03 5.24
CA THR A 12 4.25 -0.21 6.59
C THR A 12 4.63 0.93 7.55
N GLU A 13 5.87 1.41 7.47
CA GLU A 13 6.35 2.53 8.30
C GLU A 13 5.60 3.84 7.98
N CYS A 14 5.41 4.14 6.69
CA CYS A 14 4.65 5.32 6.27
C CYS A 14 3.19 5.23 6.72
N CYS A 15 2.57 4.07 6.53
CA CYS A 15 1.20 3.81 6.94
C CYS A 15 1.00 3.97 8.46
N LYS A 16 1.91 3.40 9.28
CA LYS A 16 1.87 3.59 10.74
C LYS A 16 1.97 5.07 11.12
N ALA A 17 2.85 5.82 10.47
CA ALA A 17 2.98 7.26 10.72
C ALA A 17 1.73 8.07 10.33
N LYS A 18 0.91 7.53 9.43
CA LYS A 18 -0.38 8.11 8.99
C LYS A 18 -1.58 7.60 9.78
N GLY A 19 -1.38 6.77 10.80
CA GLY A 19 -2.45 6.24 11.66
C GLY A 19 -3.15 4.99 11.12
N VAL A 20 -2.55 4.30 10.14
CA VAL A 20 -3.03 2.98 9.70
C VAL A 20 -2.54 1.94 10.70
N GLU A 21 -3.44 1.09 11.17
CA GLU A 21 -3.16 0.11 12.21
C GLU A 21 -3.95 -1.20 12.02
N GLY A 22 -3.59 -2.21 12.80
CA GLY A 22 -4.23 -3.52 12.75
C GLY A 22 -4.08 -4.22 11.41
N LYS A 23 -5.16 -4.88 10.96
CA LYS A 23 -5.23 -5.61 9.68
C LYS A 23 -5.02 -4.72 8.46
N CYS A 24 -5.27 -3.41 8.58
CA CYS A 24 -5.12 -2.49 7.44
C CYS A 24 -3.66 -2.30 7.03
N LEU A 25 -2.69 -2.61 7.90
CA LEU A 25 -1.27 -2.59 7.57
C LEU A 25 -0.87 -3.67 6.54
N GLU A 26 -1.64 -4.74 6.40
CA GLU A 26 -1.39 -5.77 5.38
C GLU A 26 -1.50 -5.19 3.96
N TYR A 27 -2.28 -4.12 3.79
CA TYR A 27 -2.37 -3.38 2.53
C TYR A 27 -1.16 -2.46 2.28
N CYS A 28 -0.27 -2.27 3.26
CA CYS A 28 0.88 -1.36 3.13
C CYS A 28 2.17 -2.04 2.71
N SER A 29 2.40 -3.30 3.10
CA SER A 29 3.65 -3.99 2.76
C SER A 29 3.79 -4.16 1.24
N ALA A 30 2.66 -4.37 0.55
CA ALA A 30 2.56 -4.53 -0.89
C ALA A 30 3.53 -5.57 -1.50
N GLN A 31 3.93 -6.56 -0.71
CA GLN A 31 4.81 -7.66 -1.11
C GLN A 31 4.04 -8.87 -1.67
N ASP A 32 2.88 -9.20 -1.07
CA ASP A 32 2.12 -10.43 -1.38
C ASP A 32 0.77 -10.17 -2.08
N GLY A 33 0.57 -8.96 -2.59
CA GLY A 33 -0.73 -8.50 -3.12
C GLY A 33 -1.68 -8.06 -2.01
N VAL A 34 -2.89 -7.67 -2.38
CA VAL A 34 -3.92 -7.27 -1.41
C VAL A 34 -4.66 -8.49 -0.87
N PRO A 35 -4.99 -8.53 0.43
CA PRO A 35 -5.91 -9.51 0.98
C PRO A 35 -7.20 -9.61 0.14
N THR A 36 -7.65 -10.83 -0.17
CA THR A 36 -8.86 -11.05 -0.99
C THR A 36 -10.15 -11.00 -0.19
N ASN A 37 -10.07 -10.81 1.13
CA ASN A 37 -11.24 -10.73 1.99
C ASN A 37 -11.92 -9.36 1.88
N TYR A 38 -13.09 -9.35 1.24
CA TYR A 38 -13.87 -8.13 0.99
C TYR A 38 -14.34 -7.43 2.28
N LEU A 39 -14.54 -8.17 3.37
CA LEU A 39 -14.94 -7.58 4.66
C LEU A 39 -13.81 -6.75 5.26
N ASP A 40 -12.57 -7.24 5.19
CA ASP A 40 -11.42 -6.48 5.69
C ASP A 40 -11.22 -5.19 4.86
N TYR A 41 -11.54 -5.22 3.57
CA TYR A 41 -11.53 -4.03 2.71
C TYR A 41 -12.54 -2.96 3.17
N LEU A 42 -13.76 -3.39 3.54
CA LEU A 42 -14.80 -2.50 4.04
C LEU A 42 -14.36 -1.78 5.31
N PHE A 43 -13.72 -2.47 6.25
CA PHE A 43 -13.23 -1.86 7.50
C PHE A 43 -12.04 -0.93 7.31
N CYS A 44 -11.23 -1.15 6.27
CA CYS A 44 -10.04 -0.34 5.98
C CYS A 44 -10.30 0.81 5.01
N THR A 45 -11.55 1.08 4.63
CA THR A 45 -11.89 2.15 3.68
C THR A 45 -11.44 3.53 4.15
N GLU A 46 -11.53 3.82 5.44
CA GLU A 46 -11.07 5.08 6.02
C GLU A 46 -9.53 5.23 5.93
N SER A 47 -8.79 4.13 6.14
CA SER A 47 -7.33 4.11 6.00
C SER A 47 -6.86 4.14 4.54
N PHE A 48 -7.75 3.98 3.56
CA PHE A 48 -7.37 3.87 2.16
C PHE A 48 -6.71 5.12 1.60
N ASN A 49 -7.15 6.30 2.03
CA ASN A 49 -6.54 7.57 1.62
C ASN A 49 -5.08 7.65 2.10
N GLU A 50 -4.82 7.17 3.31
CA GLU A 50 -3.50 7.24 3.95
C GLU A 50 -2.53 6.25 3.28
N ILE A 51 -3.00 5.03 3.01
CA ILE A 51 -2.27 4.01 2.23
C ILE A 51 -1.93 4.56 0.84
N ARG A 52 -2.93 5.13 0.14
CA ARG A 52 -2.75 5.72 -1.19
C ARG A 52 -1.76 6.88 -1.17
N GLY A 53 -1.80 7.71 -0.12
CA GLY A 53 -0.88 8.82 0.07
C GLY A 53 0.57 8.36 0.12
N CYS A 54 0.86 7.30 0.88
CA CYS A 54 2.20 6.70 0.96
C CYS A 54 2.70 6.20 -0.40
N PHE A 55 1.85 5.47 -1.13
CA PHE A 55 2.22 4.97 -2.46
C PHE A 55 2.48 6.12 -3.45
N HIS A 56 1.62 7.15 -3.44
CA HIS A 56 1.78 8.29 -4.32
C HIS A 56 3.05 9.10 -4.00
N GLU A 57 3.37 9.28 -2.72
CA GLU A 57 4.60 9.95 -2.31
C GLU A 57 5.84 9.19 -2.78
N HIS A 58 5.83 7.86 -2.63
CA HIS A 58 6.93 7.02 -3.08
C HIS A 58 7.05 7.01 -4.61
N LEU A 59 5.94 6.96 -5.35
CA LEU A 59 5.92 7.06 -6.81
C LEU A 59 6.47 8.41 -7.31
N SER A 60 6.17 9.50 -6.61
CA SER A 60 6.66 10.84 -6.97
C SER A 60 8.19 10.96 -6.81
N LYS A 61 8.76 10.23 -5.84
CA LYS A 61 10.19 10.29 -5.49
C LYS A 61 11.05 9.23 -6.18
N ASN A 62 10.44 8.20 -6.77
CA ASN A 62 11.15 7.04 -7.30
C ASN A 62 10.79 6.77 -8.76
N PRO A 63 11.73 6.25 -9.57
CA PRO A 63 11.42 5.84 -10.93
C PRO A 63 10.41 4.69 -10.95
N ALA A 64 9.55 4.68 -11.97
CA ALA A 64 8.57 3.62 -12.15
C ALA A 64 9.23 2.23 -12.20
N PHE A 65 8.57 1.24 -11.58
CA PHE A 65 9.07 -0.12 -11.51
C PHE A 65 9.12 -0.72 -12.91
N LYS A 66 10.34 -0.99 -13.39
CA LYS A 66 10.55 -1.73 -14.64
C LYS A 66 10.60 -3.21 -14.30
N LYS A 67 9.49 -3.92 -14.51
CA LYS A 67 9.49 -5.39 -14.47
C LYS A 67 10.47 -5.86 -15.55
N LYS A 68 11.59 -6.50 -15.16
CA LYS A 68 12.44 -7.19 -16.13
C LYS A 68 11.57 -8.26 -16.79
N GLN A 69 11.47 -8.16 -18.12
CA GLN A 69 10.68 -9.03 -18.98
C GLN A 69 11.24 -10.45 -18.98
#